data_AF-A0A2E5VUP6-F1
#
_entry.id   AF-A0A2E5VUP6-F1
#
_cell.length_a   1.000
_cell.length_b   1.000
_cell.length_c   1.000
_cell.angle_alpha   90.00
_cell.angle_beta   90.00
_cell.angle_gamma   90.00
#
_symmetry.space_group_name_H-M   'P 1'
#
loop_
_entity.id
_entity.type
_entity.pdbx_description
1 polymer ?
#
loop_
_entity_poly.entity_id
_entity_poly.type
_entity_poly.pdbx_seq_one_letter_code
_entity_poly.pdbx_strand_id
1 'polypeptide(L)'
;MKYILLILFASSIYCQSKYPSDSLLKTTEINTIKKIGLLPISLWQRISYNSNYFNCQFYPSCSNYCAAAIKQYGLLRGMIIASERITRCNPFAFYYHMELNNPFYYKDGRLIDPINQNHNLKTKKSPYLASVFSVIPGFGRAYAGRKLDGLMGLWTIYLTTSSAIYARKNRNQILTPFFLGVAAITYFGEIYGSWRSAKYYQKDNKDNI
;
A
#
# COMPACT_ATOMS: atom_id res chain seq x y z
N MET A 1 -5.75 -6.32 26.32
CA MET A 1 -4.60 -7.14 25.89
C MET A 1 -4.89 -8.65 25.84
N LYS A 2 -5.53 -9.25 26.85
CA LYS A 2 -5.80 -10.72 26.89
C LYS A 2 -6.53 -11.26 25.64
N TYR A 3 -7.57 -10.58 25.15
CA TYR A 3 -8.30 -11.00 23.95
C TYR A 3 -7.46 -10.91 22.66
N ILE A 4 -6.62 -9.89 22.52
CA ILE A 4 -5.74 -9.76 21.34
C ILE A 4 -4.72 -10.89 21.31
N LEU A 5 -4.12 -11.21 22.46
CA LEU A 5 -3.19 -12.34 22.58
C LEU A 5 -3.90 -13.68 22.30
N LEU A 6 -5.14 -13.85 22.76
CA LEU A 6 -5.95 -15.04 22.48
C LEU A 6 -6.26 -15.17 20.98
N ILE A 7 -6.66 -14.09 20.31
CA ILE A 7 -6.92 -14.09 18.86
C ILE A 7 -5.64 -14.41 18.09
N LEU A 8 -4.51 -13.82 18.47
CA LEU A 8 -3.22 -14.11 17.85
C LEU A 8 -2.81 -15.57 18.05
N PHE A 9 -2.99 -16.10 19.26
CA PHE A 9 -2.72 -17.51 19.57
C PHE A 9 -3.61 -18.45 18.75
N ALA A 10 -4.92 -18.21 18.72
CA ALA A 10 -5.87 -18.96 17.89
C ALA A 10 -5.50 -18.89 16.41
N SER A 11 -5.20 -17.69 15.88
CA SER A 11 -4.80 -17.51 14.49
C SER A 11 -3.51 -18.26 14.13
N SER A 12 -2.60 -18.41 15.08
CA SER A 12 -1.34 -19.15 14.92
C SER A 12 -1.57 -20.66 14.82
N ILE A 13 -2.58 -21.19 15.52
CA ILE A 13 -2.99 -22.60 15.43
C ILE A 13 -3.58 -22.90 14.03
N TYR A 14 -4.38 -21.99 13.49
CA TYR A 14 -5.02 -22.15 12.17
C TYR A 14 -4.17 -21.68 10.98
N CYS A 15 -2.86 -21.49 11.16
CA CYS A 15 -1.98 -21.04 10.08
C CYS A 15 -1.81 -22.13 9.00
N GLN A 16 -1.97 -21.75 7.74
CA GLN A 16 -1.81 -22.64 6.59
C GLN A 16 -0.66 -22.19 5.68
N SER A 17 0.11 -23.14 5.14
CA SER A 17 1.22 -22.85 4.22
C SER A 17 0.76 -22.21 2.90
N LYS A 18 -0.53 -22.35 2.55
CA LYS A 18 -1.14 -21.76 1.36
C LYS A 18 -1.11 -20.22 1.36
N TYR A 19 -1.18 -19.57 2.53
CA TYR A 19 -1.29 -18.12 2.64
C TYR A 19 0.05 -17.54 3.12
N PRO A 20 0.77 -16.75 2.28
CA PRO A 20 2.12 -16.30 2.63
C PRO A 20 2.24 -15.51 3.94
N SER A 21 1.19 -14.77 4.31
CA SER A 21 1.18 -14.02 5.57
C SER A 21 0.99 -14.90 6.81
N ASP A 22 0.41 -16.10 6.71
CA ASP A 22 0.31 -17.06 7.82
C ASP A 22 1.70 -17.53 8.27
N SER A 23 2.63 -17.69 7.33
CA SER A 23 4.03 -17.99 7.65
C SER A 23 4.67 -16.90 8.53
N LEU A 24 4.28 -15.64 8.34
CA LEU A 24 4.77 -14.51 9.16
C LEU A 24 4.09 -14.43 10.54
N LEU A 25 2.89 -14.98 10.71
CA LEU A 25 2.26 -15.09 12.02
C LEU A 25 2.90 -16.21 12.86
N LYS A 26 3.28 -17.31 12.21
CA LYS A 26 3.91 -18.47 12.86
C LYS A 26 5.34 -18.20 13.33
N THR A 27 6.12 -17.40 12.61
CA THR A 27 7.52 -17.13 12.99
C THR A 27 7.65 -16.44 14.35
N THR A 28 8.72 -16.76 15.08
CA THR A 28 9.10 -16.14 16.35
C THR A 28 9.90 -14.85 16.17
N GLU A 29 10.44 -14.61 14.97
CA GLU A 29 11.27 -13.43 14.65
C GLU A 29 10.48 -12.11 14.64
N ILE A 30 9.15 -12.19 14.51
CA ILE A 30 8.28 -11.03 14.37
C ILE A 30 7.61 -10.72 15.71
N ASN A 31 7.73 -9.48 16.18
CA ASN A 31 7.12 -9.04 17.42
C ASN A 31 5.57 -8.99 17.34
N THR A 32 4.92 -8.96 18.51
CA THR A 32 3.45 -8.96 18.63
C THR A 32 2.80 -7.80 17.88
N ILE A 33 3.40 -6.61 17.88
CA ILE A 33 2.86 -5.41 17.22
C ILE A 33 2.75 -5.63 15.70
N LYS A 34 3.79 -6.17 15.07
CA LYS A 34 3.76 -6.51 13.64
C LYS A 34 2.72 -7.61 13.38
N LYS A 35 2.61 -8.63 14.24
CA LYS A 35 1.61 -9.70 14.11
C LYS A 35 0.17 -9.17 14.15
N ILE A 36 -0.11 -8.16 14.99
CA ILE A 36 -1.43 -7.48 15.00
C ILE A 36 -1.75 -6.89 13.62
N GLY A 37 -0.79 -6.26 12.96
CA GLY A 37 -0.98 -5.72 11.60
C GLY A 37 -1.06 -6.79 10.51
N LEU A 38 -0.37 -7.91 10.69
CA LEU A 38 -0.39 -9.03 9.74
C LEU A 38 -1.70 -9.84 9.81
N LEU A 39 -2.35 -9.88 10.96
CA LEU A 39 -3.58 -10.64 11.16
C LEU A 39 -4.70 -10.30 10.15
N PRO A 40 -5.10 -9.03 9.94
CA PRO A 40 -6.12 -8.70 8.93
C PRO A 40 -5.67 -9.06 7.51
N ILE A 41 -4.36 -9.02 7.22
CA ILE A 41 -3.81 -9.40 5.91
C ILE A 41 -3.93 -10.92 5.71
N SER A 42 -3.64 -11.71 6.74
CA SER A 42 -3.83 -13.16 6.75
C SER A 42 -5.28 -13.56 6.56
N LEU A 43 -6.19 -12.91 7.31
CA LEU A 43 -7.63 -13.13 7.13
C LEU A 43 -8.08 -12.78 5.70
N TRP A 44 -7.59 -11.68 5.14
CA TRP A 44 -7.88 -11.32 3.76
C TRP A 44 -7.34 -12.35 2.75
N GLN A 45 -6.12 -12.86 2.93
CA GLN A 45 -5.54 -13.87 2.02
C GLN A 45 -6.35 -15.17 2.02
N ARG A 46 -6.92 -15.56 3.16
CA ARG A 46 -7.82 -16.73 3.27
C ARG A 46 -9.09 -16.57 2.43
N ILE A 47 -9.51 -15.35 2.14
CA ILE A 47 -10.64 -15.07 1.24
C ILE A 47 -10.13 -14.94 -0.19
N SER A 48 -9.12 -14.09 -0.42
CA SER A 48 -8.69 -13.71 -1.76
C SER A 48 -8.04 -14.85 -2.54
N TYR A 49 -7.31 -15.77 -1.89
CA TYR A 49 -6.66 -16.90 -2.57
C TYR A 49 -7.62 -18.03 -2.94
N ASN A 50 -8.87 -17.98 -2.45
CA ASN A 50 -9.91 -18.96 -2.75
C ASN A 50 -10.93 -18.41 -3.76
N SER A 51 -10.64 -17.29 -4.42
CA SER A 51 -11.53 -16.67 -5.39
C SER A 51 -10.78 -15.94 -6.49
N ASN A 52 -11.17 -16.17 -7.74
CA ASN A 52 -10.59 -15.47 -8.89
C ASN A 52 -11.04 -14.00 -9.01
N TYR A 53 -12.10 -13.59 -8.29
CA TYR A 53 -12.61 -12.22 -8.32
C TYR A 53 -11.68 -11.21 -7.63
N PHE A 54 -10.81 -11.68 -6.74
CA PHE A 54 -9.91 -10.83 -5.96
C PHE A 54 -8.46 -10.89 -6.44
N ASN A 55 -8.25 -11.26 -7.70
CA ASN A 55 -6.93 -11.28 -8.32
C ASN A 55 -6.32 -9.87 -8.35
N CYS A 56 -5.06 -9.77 -7.93
CA CYS A 56 -4.32 -8.52 -7.93
C CYS A 56 -3.51 -8.40 -9.22
N GLN A 57 -3.57 -7.25 -9.89
CA GLN A 57 -2.82 -6.98 -11.11
C GLN A 57 -1.30 -6.88 -10.92
N PHE A 58 -0.81 -6.84 -9.67
CA PHE A 58 0.61 -6.68 -9.38
C PHE A 58 1.27 -7.94 -8.80
N TYR A 59 2.59 -8.03 -9.01
CA TYR A 59 3.51 -8.93 -8.33
C TYR A 59 4.60 -8.15 -7.55
N PRO A 60 4.79 -8.39 -6.24
CA PRO A 60 3.92 -9.16 -5.36
C PRO A 60 2.50 -8.54 -5.28
N SER A 61 1.49 -9.34 -4.93
CA SER A 61 0.12 -8.84 -4.74
C SER A 61 0.07 -7.77 -3.64
N CYS A 62 -0.96 -6.90 -3.63
CA CYS A 62 -1.07 -5.84 -2.63
C CYS A 62 -1.06 -6.36 -1.18
N SER A 63 -1.65 -7.54 -0.91
CA SER A 63 -1.60 -8.16 0.42
C SER A 63 -0.19 -8.64 0.79
N ASN A 64 0.52 -9.28 -0.14
CA ASN A 64 1.91 -9.69 0.08
C ASN A 64 2.85 -8.50 0.21
N TYR A 65 2.63 -7.45 -0.58
CA TYR A 65 3.36 -6.19 -0.50
C TYR A 65 3.13 -5.52 0.87
N CYS A 66 1.89 -5.48 1.36
CA CYS A 66 1.57 -4.94 2.68
C CYS A 66 2.26 -5.76 3.79
N ALA A 67 2.17 -7.09 3.73
CA ALA A 67 2.81 -7.97 4.71
C ALA A 67 4.33 -7.78 4.76
N ALA A 68 4.98 -7.71 3.59
CA ALA A 68 6.41 -7.47 3.50
C ALA A 68 6.80 -6.04 3.96
N ALA A 69 5.96 -5.03 3.70
CA ALA A 69 6.19 -3.67 4.19
C ALA A 69 6.11 -3.60 5.73
N ILE A 70 5.13 -4.27 6.36
CA ILE A 70 5.03 -4.36 7.82
C ILE A 70 6.22 -5.13 8.41
N LYS A 71 6.64 -6.24 7.76
CA LYS A 71 7.81 -7.01 8.19
C LYS A 71 9.07 -6.14 8.21
N GLN A 72 9.32 -5.41 7.11
CA GLN A 72 10.55 -4.64 6.91
C GLN A 72 10.57 -3.31 7.69
N TYR A 73 9.46 -2.57 7.70
CA TYR A 73 9.42 -1.18 8.21
C TYR A 73 8.62 -1.00 9.52
N GLY A 74 8.03 -2.08 10.06
CA GLY A 74 7.15 -1.99 11.23
C GLY A 74 5.72 -1.63 10.88
N LEU A 75 4.83 -1.65 11.87
CA LEU A 75 3.39 -1.49 11.67
C LEU A 75 3.04 -0.14 11.02
N LEU A 76 3.43 0.98 11.64
CA LEU A 76 3.01 2.31 11.18
C LEU A 76 3.57 2.64 9.78
N ARG A 77 4.89 2.58 9.60
CA ARG A 77 5.52 2.88 8.31
C ARG A 77 5.16 1.85 7.25
N GLY A 78 5.01 0.58 7.62
CA GLY A 78 4.54 -0.47 6.72
C GLY A 78 3.13 -0.18 6.19
N MET A 79 2.22 0.27 7.05
CA MET A 79 0.85 0.65 6.65
C MET A 79 0.84 1.89 5.72
N ILE A 80 1.69 2.87 5.97
CA ILE A 80 1.87 4.04 5.08
C ILE A 80 2.33 3.57 3.68
N ILE A 81 3.38 2.74 3.62
CA ILE A 81 3.91 2.18 2.36
C ILE A 81 2.87 1.29 1.66
N ALA A 82 2.05 0.56 2.40
CA ALA A 82 1.00 -0.29 1.85
C ALA A 82 -0.17 0.54 1.30
N SER A 83 -0.59 1.60 2.00
CA SER A 83 -1.68 2.47 1.55
C SER A 83 -1.34 3.16 0.23
N GLU A 84 -0.09 3.60 0.09
CA GLU A 84 0.47 4.13 -1.15
C GLU A 84 0.33 3.14 -2.33
N ARG A 85 0.58 1.86 -2.06
CA ARG A 85 0.41 0.80 -3.06
C ARG A 85 -1.05 0.59 -3.42
N ILE A 86 -1.99 0.71 -2.48
CA ILE A 86 -3.42 0.64 -2.80
C ILE A 86 -3.81 1.77 -3.75
N THR A 87 -3.32 2.99 -3.53
CA THR A 87 -3.55 4.11 -4.45
C THR A 87 -3.03 3.84 -5.86
N ARG A 88 -1.85 3.23 -5.99
CA ARG A 88 -1.30 2.83 -7.31
C ARG A 88 -1.95 1.58 -7.89
N CYS A 89 -2.66 0.79 -7.09
CA CYS A 89 -3.41 -0.39 -7.54
C CYS A 89 -4.78 0.02 -8.08
N ASN A 90 -4.76 0.80 -9.16
CA ASN A 90 -5.93 1.38 -9.81
C ASN A 90 -5.99 0.97 -11.30
N PRO A 91 -7.09 1.28 -12.02
CA PRO A 91 -7.24 0.91 -13.44
C PRO A 91 -6.16 1.48 -14.39
N PHE A 92 -5.50 2.57 -14.00
CA PHE A 92 -4.48 3.24 -14.80
C PHE A 92 -3.06 2.73 -14.53
N ALA A 93 -2.90 1.77 -13.61
CA ALA A 93 -1.59 1.22 -13.26
C ALA A 93 -0.86 0.61 -14.46
N PHE A 94 -1.58 -0.11 -15.33
CA PHE A 94 -1.03 -0.72 -16.54
C PHE A 94 -0.47 0.33 -17.50
N TYR A 95 -1.20 1.44 -17.71
CA TYR A 95 -0.75 2.56 -18.55
C TYR A 95 0.61 3.09 -18.08
N TYR A 96 0.74 3.41 -16.78
CA TYR A 96 2.01 3.90 -16.24
C TYR A 96 3.13 2.86 -16.28
N HIS A 97 2.78 1.58 -16.17
CA HIS A 97 3.77 0.50 -16.23
C HIS A 97 4.36 0.38 -17.62
N MET A 98 3.52 0.53 -18.65
CA MET A 98 3.96 0.59 -20.05
C MET A 98 4.76 1.86 -20.34
N GLU A 99 4.31 3.03 -19.88
CA GLU A 99 5.00 4.30 -20.08
C GLU A 99 6.45 4.28 -19.57
N LEU A 100 6.69 3.54 -18.49
CA LEU A 100 8.01 3.37 -17.88
C LEU A 100 8.83 2.21 -18.45
N ASN A 101 8.30 1.47 -19.44
CA ASN A 101 8.92 0.25 -19.97
C ASN A 101 9.31 -0.76 -18.87
N ASN A 102 8.49 -0.89 -17.83
CA ASN A 102 8.77 -1.79 -16.72
C ASN A 102 8.49 -3.26 -17.10
N PRO A 103 9.24 -4.24 -16.54
CA PRO A 103 9.05 -5.64 -16.85
C PRO A 103 7.75 -6.21 -16.26
N PHE A 104 7.23 -7.26 -16.89
CA PHE A 104 6.07 -8.02 -16.42
C PHE A 104 6.49 -9.34 -15.78
N TYR A 105 5.67 -9.85 -14.86
CA TYR A 105 5.93 -11.11 -14.19
C TYR A 105 5.69 -12.27 -15.15
N TYR A 106 6.77 -13.02 -15.43
CA TYR A 106 6.82 -14.01 -16.51
C TYR A 106 5.74 -15.09 -16.46
N LYS A 107 5.20 -15.42 -15.26
CA LYS A 107 4.22 -16.50 -15.11
C LYS A 107 2.81 -16.14 -15.54
N ASP A 108 2.40 -14.89 -15.33
CA ASP A 108 1.00 -14.48 -15.42
C ASP A 108 0.78 -13.04 -15.93
N GLY A 109 1.85 -12.34 -16.32
CA GLY A 109 1.77 -11.00 -16.90
C GLY A 109 1.49 -9.88 -15.89
N ARG A 110 1.54 -10.15 -14.58
CA ARG A 110 1.32 -9.09 -13.57
C ARG A 110 2.40 -8.01 -13.59
N LEU A 111 2.01 -6.81 -13.19
CA LEU A 111 2.89 -5.64 -13.07
C LEU A 111 3.92 -5.88 -11.95
N ILE A 112 5.21 -5.92 -12.27
CA ILE A 112 6.26 -6.05 -11.26
C ILE A 112 6.47 -4.71 -10.56
N ASP A 113 6.22 -4.66 -9.26
CA ASP A 113 6.56 -3.49 -8.45
C ASP A 113 7.03 -3.89 -7.05
N PRO A 114 8.35 -4.02 -6.84
CA PRO A 114 8.92 -4.41 -5.56
C PRO A 114 8.86 -3.27 -4.53
N ILE A 115 8.95 -3.63 -3.26
CA ILE A 115 9.00 -2.64 -2.17
C ILE A 115 10.28 -1.80 -2.28
N ASN A 116 11.43 -2.48 -2.39
CA ASN A 116 12.73 -1.86 -2.55
C ASN A 116 13.01 -1.72 -4.04
N GLN A 117 13.21 -0.49 -4.48
CA GLN A 117 13.56 -0.15 -5.86
C GLN A 117 15.08 -0.09 -5.95
N ASN A 118 15.66 -0.81 -6.91
CA ASN A 118 17.11 -0.95 -7.04
C ASN A 118 17.71 -0.07 -8.15
N HIS A 119 16.88 0.65 -8.91
CA HIS A 119 17.32 1.47 -10.03
C HIS A 119 17.54 2.92 -9.60
N ASN A 120 18.74 3.43 -9.86
CA ASN A 120 19.08 4.85 -9.70
C ASN A 120 18.73 5.60 -10.99
N LEU A 121 17.48 6.05 -11.10
CA LEU A 121 17.06 6.90 -12.21
C LEU A 121 17.53 8.34 -12.00
N LYS A 122 18.04 8.96 -13.07
CA LYS A 122 18.27 10.41 -13.09
C LYS A 122 16.94 11.14 -13.29
N THR A 123 16.31 11.51 -12.18
CA THR A 123 15.09 12.33 -12.17
C THR A 123 15.40 13.82 -12.27
N LYS A 124 14.60 14.57 -13.05
CA LYS A 124 14.61 16.06 -13.07
C LYS A 124 13.66 16.66 -12.03
N LYS A 125 12.79 15.84 -11.42
CA LYS A 125 11.76 16.28 -10.47
C LYS A 125 12.25 16.08 -9.05
N SER A 126 12.04 17.07 -8.19
CA SER A 126 12.46 16.99 -6.79
C SER A 126 11.46 16.14 -5.98
N PRO A 127 11.90 15.04 -5.35
CA PRO A 127 11.02 14.23 -4.51
C PRO A 127 10.49 14.98 -3.29
N TYR A 128 11.28 15.90 -2.72
CA TYR A 128 10.86 16.73 -1.61
C TYR A 128 9.78 17.72 -2.02
N LEU A 129 9.93 18.35 -3.19
CA LEU A 129 8.91 19.26 -3.70
C LEU A 129 7.59 18.52 -4.00
N ALA A 130 7.69 17.29 -4.52
CA ALA A 130 6.51 16.44 -4.70
C ALA A 130 5.77 16.19 -3.38
N SER A 131 6.49 15.89 -2.28
CA SER A 131 5.89 15.73 -0.95
C SER A 131 5.22 17.00 -0.43
N VAL A 132 5.83 18.17 -0.65
CA VAL A 132 5.25 19.45 -0.24
C VAL A 132 3.94 19.71 -0.99
N PHE A 133 3.91 19.45 -2.29
CA PHE A 133 2.67 19.61 -3.07
C PHE A 133 1.57 18.64 -2.64
N SER A 134 1.88 17.50 -2.04
CA SER A 134 0.89 16.56 -1.49
C SER A 134 0.10 17.09 -0.29
N VAL A 135 0.44 18.26 0.25
CA VAL A 135 -0.42 18.95 1.24
C VAL A 135 -1.85 19.03 0.70
N ILE A 136 -1.98 19.30 -0.61
CA ILE A 136 -3.21 19.11 -1.36
C ILE A 136 -3.16 17.69 -1.99
N PRO A 137 -4.06 16.76 -1.59
CA PRO A 137 -4.07 15.40 -2.11
C PRO A 137 -4.02 15.35 -3.65
N GLY A 138 -3.15 14.48 -4.19
CA GLY A 138 -2.98 14.28 -5.63
C GLY A 138 -1.99 15.20 -6.33
N PHE A 139 -1.73 16.41 -5.81
CA PHE A 139 -0.90 17.41 -6.51
C PHE A 139 0.58 16.99 -6.59
N GLY A 140 1.11 16.35 -5.56
CA GLY A 140 2.47 15.81 -5.58
C GLY A 140 2.69 14.74 -6.65
N ARG A 141 1.71 13.84 -6.84
CA ARG A 141 1.74 12.83 -7.91
C ARG A 141 1.57 13.46 -9.29
N ALA A 142 0.71 14.48 -9.41
CA ALA A 142 0.55 15.23 -10.66
C ALA A 142 1.86 15.94 -11.05
N TYR A 143 2.57 16.55 -10.11
CA TYR A 143 3.90 17.14 -10.32
C TYR A 143 4.93 16.10 -10.80
N ALA A 144 4.85 14.87 -10.26
CA ALA A 144 5.68 13.75 -10.68
C ALA A 144 5.25 13.12 -12.03
N GLY A 145 4.25 13.69 -12.72
CA GLY A 145 3.76 13.19 -14.00
C GLY A 145 2.68 12.11 -13.91
N ARG A 146 2.34 11.64 -12.71
CA ARG A 146 1.36 10.56 -12.47
C ARG A 146 -0.02 11.13 -12.11
N LYS A 147 -0.62 11.89 -13.02
CA LYS A 147 -1.88 12.65 -12.79
C LYS A 147 -3.04 11.75 -12.35
N LEU A 148 -3.22 10.60 -13.01
CA LEU A 148 -4.29 9.64 -12.69
C LEU A 148 -4.08 8.97 -11.33
N ASP A 149 -2.85 8.67 -10.93
CA ASP A 149 -2.59 8.22 -9.55
C ASP A 149 -2.86 9.35 -8.55
N GLY A 150 -2.60 10.60 -8.94
CA GLY A 150 -2.97 11.77 -8.15
C GLY A 150 -4.49 11.88 -7.92
N LEU A 151 -5.28 11.68 -8.97
CA LEU A 151 -6.74 11.62 -8.88
C LEU A 151 -7.19 10.48 -7.95
N MET A 152 -6.59 9.30 -8.07
CA MET A 152 -6.88 8.16 -7.20
C MET A 152 -6.46 8.42 -5.74
N GLY A 153 -5.36 9.14 -5.52
CA GLY A 153 -4.91 9.58 -4.19
C GLY A 153 -5.90 10.53 -3.55
N LEU A 154 -6.33 11.56 -4.28
CA LEU A 154 -7.39 12.48 -3.87
C LEU A 154 -8.68 11.74 -3.52
N TRP A 155 -9.12 10.83 -4.38
CA TRP A 155 -10.32 10.01 -4.15
C TRP A 155 -10.20 9.14 -2.89
N THR A 156 -9.05 8.49 -2.69
CA THR A 156 -8.79 7.66 -1.50
C THR A 156 -8.86 8.49 -0.22
N ILE A 157 -8.25 9.67 -0.21
CA ILE A 157 -8.28 10.58 0.95
C ILE A 157 -9.70 11.11 1.18
N TYR A 158 -10.43 11.47 0.12
CA TYR A 158 -11.82 11.90 0.20
C TYR A 158 -12.70 10.81 0.85
N LEU A 159 -12.63 9.57 0.38
CA LEU A 159 -13.43 8.46 0.92
C LEU A 159 -13.12 8.17 2.39
N THR A 160 -11.83 8.12 2.74
CA THR A 160 -11.40 7.79 4.10
C THR A 160 -11.72 8.90 5.09
N THR A 161 -11.52 10.16 4.70
CA THR A 161 -11.87 11.33 5.51
C THR A 161 -13.39 11.48 5.66
N SER A 162 -14.15 11.27 4.58
CA SER A 162 -15.62 11.33 4.62
C SER A 162 -16.20 10.24 5.54
N SER A 163 -15.64 9.04 5.51
CA SER A 163 -15.99 7.95 6.45
C SER A 163 -15.72 8.34 7.90
N ALA A 164 -14.58 8.99 8.18
CA ALA A 164 -14.25 9.47 9.52
C ALA A 164 -15.21 10.57 10.00
N ILE A 165 -15.54 11.52 9.12
CA ILE A 165 -16.51 12.60 9.41
C ILE A 165 -17.90 12.00 9.68
N TYR A 166 -18.34 11.05 8.85
CA TYR A 166 -19.61 10.36 9.03
C TYR A 166 -19.68 9.62 10.37
N ALA A 167 -18.64 8.85 10.72
CA ALA A 167 -18.58 8.16 12.00
C ALA A 167 -18.64 9.12 13.20
N ARG A 168 -17.92 10.26 13.09
CA ARG A 168 -17.92 11.31 14.11
C ARG A 168 -19.29 11.98 14.25
N LYS A 169 -19.97 12.30 13.14
CA LYS A 169 -21.31 12.90 13.12
C LYS A 169 -22.33 12.01 13.83
N ASN A 170 -22.23 10.70 13.64
CA ASN A 170 -23.08 9.71 14.30
C ASN A 170 -22.62 9.34 15.73
N ARG A 171 -21.63 10.05 16.29
CA ARG A 171 -21.08 9.82 17.64
C ARG A 171 -20.66 8.36 17.89
N ASN A 172 -20.25 7.63 16.86
CA ASN A 172 -19.83 6.24 17.01
C ASN A 172 -18.41 6.19 17.59
N GLN A 173 -18.29 5.82 18.86
CA GLN A 173 -17.03 5.84 19.62
C GLN A 173 -15.99 4.82 19.11
N ILE A 174 -16.42 3.77 18.40
CA ILE A 174 -15.53 2.73 17.88
C ILE A 174 -15.08 3.08 16.45
N LEU A 175 -16.02 3.44 15.57
CA LEU A 175 -15.72 3.72 14.16
C LEU A 175 -14.98 5.03 13.96
N THR A 176 -15.20 6.03 14.83
CA THR A 176 -14.53 7.33 14.73
C THR A 176 -13.01 7.20 14.78
N PRO A 177 -12.38 6.62 15.84
CA PRO A 177 -10.94 6.47 15.88
C PRO A 177 -10.39 5.53 14.81
N PHE A 178 -11.16 4.50 14.40
CA PHE A 178 -10.77 3.60 13.32
C PHE A 178 -10.61 4.34 11.99
N PHE A 179 -11.65 5.03 11.52
CA PHE A 179 -11.60 5.74 10.24
C PHE A 179 -10.67 6.95 10.28
N LEU A 180 -10.52 7.61 11.43
CA LEU A 180 -9.52 8.66 11.59
C LEU A 180 -8.10 8.11 11.42
N GLY A 181 -7.80 6.94 12.00
CA GLY A 181 -6.52 6.26 11.80
C GLY A 181 -6.28 5.85 10.34
N VAL A 182 -7.31 5.33 9.67
CA VAL A 182 -7.25 5.00 8.23
C VAL A 182 -6.98 6.25 7.39
N ALA A 183 -7.69 7.35 7.65
CA ALA A 183 -7.50 8.63 6.95
C ALA A 183 -6.08 9.20 7.17
N ALA A 184 -5.54 9.08 8.38
CA ALA A 184 -4.16 9.48 8.66
C ALA A 184 -3.16 8.63 7.86
N ILE A 185 -3.32 7.30 7.86
CA ILE A 185 -2.46 6.39 7.11
C ILE A 185 -2.49 6.69 5.61
N THR A 186 -3.67 6.89 5.01
CA THR A 186 -3.80 7.19 3.58
C THR A 186 -3.24 8.57 3.24
N TYR A 187 -3.41 9.57 4.10
CA TYR A 187 -2.80 10.88 3.92
C TYR A 187 -1.27 10.83 3.91
N PHE A 188 -0.66 10.19 4.91
CA PHE A 188 0.79 9.98 4.92
C PHE A 188 1.27 9.08 3.76
N GLY A 189 0.44 8.12 3.36
CA GLY A 189 0.65 7.28 2.18
C GLY A 189 0.72 8.09 0.89
N GLU A 190 -0.10 9.12 0.76
CA GLU A 190 -0.10 10.02 -0.41
C GLU A 190 1.14 10.90 -0.47
N ILE A 191 1.59 11.43 0.67
CA ILE A 191 2.85 12.18 0.78
C ILE A 191 4.04 11.29 0.39
N TYR A 192 4.10 10.07 0.96
CA TYR A 192 5.13 9.10 0.62
C TYR A 192 5.06 8.67 -0.86
N GLY A 193 3.86 8.48 -1.39
CA GLY A 193 3.63 8.11 -2.78
C GLY A 193 4.06 9.16 -3.78
N SER A 194 3.87 10.43 -3.44
CA SER A 194 4.34 11.55 -4.26
C SER A 194 5.86 11.63 -4.30
N TRP A 195 6.51 11.49 -3.13
CA TRP A 195 7.97 11.36 -3.03
C TRP A 195 8.49 10.19 -3.89
N ARG A 196 7.88 9.01 -3.71
CA ARG A 196 8.27 7.78 -4.41
C ARG A 196 8.08 7.93 -5.91
N SER A 197 7.01 8.57 -6.36
CA SER A 197 6.72 8.82 -7.76
C SER A 197 7.77 9.70 -8.44
N ALA A 198 8.13 10.81 -7.80
CA ALA A 198 9.16 11.71 -8.32
C ALA A 198 10.57 11.07 -8.28
N LYS A 199 10.82 10.15 -7.35
CA LYS A 199 12.12 9.49 -7.20
C LYS A 199 12.32 8.28 -8.12
N TYR A 200 11.34 7.39 -8.23
CA TYR A 200 11.51 6.07 -8.85
C TYR A 200 10.64 5.81 -10.08
N TYR A 201 9.57 6.58 -10.27
CA TYR A 201 8.63 6.37 -11.38
C TYR A 201 8.74 7.51 -12.38
N GLN A 202 9.95 7.70 -12.92
CA GLN A 202 10.28 8.70 -13.94
C GLN A 202 10.85 8.00 -15.17
N LYS A 203 10.58 8.53 -16.36
CA LYS A 203 11.16 8.02 -17.60
C LYS A 203 12.68 8.29 -17.62
N ASP A 204 13.48 7.32 -18.08
CA ASP A 204 14.91 7.55 -18.27
C ASP A 204 15.11 8.59 -19.38
N ASN A 205 16.00 9.56 -19.16
CA ASN A 205 16.23 10.66 -20.11
C ASN A 205 17.02 10.23 -21.35
N LYS A 206 17.39 8.95 -21.47
CA LYS A 206 18.13 8.41 -22.62
C LYS A 206 17.30 8.41 -23.92
N ASP A 207 15.99 8.52 -23.83
CA ASP A 207 15.08 8.55 -25.00
C ASP A 207 14.89 9.96 -25.60
N ASN A 208 15.65 10.97 -25.16
CA ASN A 208 15.58 12.36 -25.65
C ASN A 208 16.85 12.77 -26.45
N ILE A 209 17.46 11.84 -27.18
CA ILE A 209 18.55 12.13 -28.14
C ILE A 209 18.03 11.79 -29.54
#